data_AF-A0A537MG29-F1
#
_entry.id   AF-A0A537MG29-F1
#
_cell.length_a   1.000
_cell.length_b   1.000
_cell.length_c   1.000
_cell.angle_alpha   90.00
_cell.angle_beta   90.00
_cell.angle_gamma   90.00
#
_symmetry.space_group_name_H-M   'P 1'
#
loop_
_entity.id
_entity.type
_entity.pdbx_description
1 polymer ?
#
loop_
_entity_poly.entity_id
_entity_poly.type
_entity_poly.pdbx_seq_one_letter_code
_entity_poly.pdbx_strand_id
1 'polypeptide(L)'
;MGGGPAAWVSKVLAEDDFATTQLGSNLIEIERTPQSTFQLGVISSVRVGHQDVAQFLDGSSDPSFVVNIPREAIWTGEAIEALQNANIAFGGMGDIHRAICETDPRTYVFREYAYVERRLRQHRSVTHITRLFDRVWRVQRGRGDVLDIAISNEYDLTADEVRTLWDRYGSFDALFHTNNLGRITTQAREAARDLEVELVESRGLSDLLRR
;
A
#
# COMPACT_ATOMS: atom_id res chain seq x y z
N MET A 1 -6.82 -16.41 26.92
CA MET A 1 -6.30 -15.69 25.72
C MET A 1 -6.83 -16.41 24.51
N GLY A 2 -7.67 -15.79 23.68
CA GLY A 2 -8.23 -16.53 22.54
C GLY A 2 -9.29 -15.74 21.77
N GLY A 3 -8.89 -14.62 21.18
CA GLY A 3 -9.62 -14.00 20.08
C GLY A 3 -8.68 -13.98 18.88
N GLY A 4 -9.12 -14.47 17.72
CA GLY A 4 -8.34 -14.41 16.49
C GLY A 4 -8.11 -12.96 16.02
N PRO A 5 -7.43 -12.75 14.88
CA PRO A 5 -7.15 -11.42 14.33
C PRO A 5 -8.38 -10.51 14.27
N ALA A 6 -9.55 -11.03 13.85
CA ALA A 6 -10.78 -10.26 13.81
C ALA A 6 -11.23 -9.76 15.19
N ALA A 7 -11.14 -10.59 16.24
CA ALA A 7 -11.51 -10.17 17.59
C ALA A 7 -10.61 -9.04 18.12
N TRP A 8 -9.32 -9.06 17.76
CA TRP A 8 -8.41 -7.97 18.11
C TRP A 8 -8.77 -6.67 17.38
N VAL A 9 -9.04 -6.73 16.06
CA VAL A 9 -9.45 -5.55 15.29
C VAL A 9 -10.78 -4.98 15.79
N SER A 10 -11.78 -5.82 16.08
CA SER A 10 -13.05 -5.40 16.67
C SER A 10 -12.85 -4.63 17.98
N LYS A 11 -11.93 -5.08 18.84
CA LYS A 11 -11.62 -4.38 20.08
C LYS A 11 -11.01 -3.00 19.81
N VAL A 12 -10.05 -2.91 18.89
CA VAL A 12 -9.40 -1.63 18.55
C VAL A 12 -10.43 -0.65 17.96
N LEU A 13 -11.29 -1.10 17.05
CA LEU A 13 -12.33 -0.26 16.47
C LEU A 13 -13.36 0.21 17.52
N ALA A 14 -13.69 -0.63 18.50
CA ALA A 14 -14.58 -0.25 19.59
C ALA A 14 -14.00 0.82 20.53
N GLU A 15 -12.66 0.93 20.64
CA GLU A 15 -12.01 2.02 21.40
C GLU A 15 -12.22 3.39 20.73
N ASP A 16 -12.52 3.41 19.43
CA ASP A 16 -12.86 4.60 18.65
C ASP A 16 -14.37 4.71 18.36
N ASP A 17 -15.21 4.13 19.23
CA ASP A 17 -16.68 4.16 19.17
C ASP A 17 -17.31 3.54 17.91
N PHE A 18 -16.59 2.69 17.18
CA PHE A 18 -17.18 1.93 16.08
C PHE A 18 -17.87 0.65 16.59
N ALA A 19 -19.16 0.50 16.28
CA ALA A 19 -19.89 -0.73 16.54
C ALA A 19 -19.48 -1.81 15.53
N THR A 20 -19.09 -2.98 16.05
CA THR A 20 -18.65 -4.11 15.22
C THR A 20 -19.27 -5.43 15.66
N THR A 21 -19.57 -6.29 14.69
CA THR A 21 -20.06 -7.66 14.92
C THR A 21 -19.09 -8.64 14.26
N GLN A 22 -18.56 -9.59 15.04
CA GLN A 22 -17.65 -10.59 14.49
C GLN A 22 -18.43 -11.66 13.71
N LEU A 23 -18.14 -11.80 12.41
CA LEU A 23 -18.78 -12.79 11.53
C LEU A 23 -17.95 -14.07 11.39
N GLY A 24 -16.65 -14.01 11.67
CA GLY A 24 -15.75 -15.15 11.61
C GLY A 24 -14.37 -14.87 12.20
N SER A 25 -13.41 -15.77 11.99
CA SER A 25 -12.03 -15.60 12.49
C SER A 25 -11.29 -14.41 11.86
N ASN A 26 -11.63 -14.08 10.61
CA ASN A 26 -10.98 -13.08 9.77
C ASN A 26 -11.99 -12.11 9.13
N LEU A 27 -13.23 -12.04 9.65
CA LEU A 27 -14.30 -11.23 9.08
C LEU A 27 -15.10 -10.53 10.17
N ILE A 28 -15.33 -9.24 9.98
CA ILE A 28 -16.07 -8.36 10.88
C ILE A 28 -17.11 -7.58 10.07
N GLU A 29 -18.28 -7.35 10.61
CA GLU A 29 -19.24 -6.36 10.12
C GLU A 29 -19.09 -5.07 10.92
N ILE A 30 -18.99 -3.93 10.23
CA ILE A 30 -18.90 -2.60 10.83
C ILE A 30 -20.22 -1.88 10.61
N GLU A 31 -20.84 -1.46 11.70
CA GLU A 31 -22.01 -0.61 11.67
C GLU A 31 -21.59 0.86 11.50
N ARG A 32 -22.26 1.54 10.57
CA ARG A 32 -22.07 2.97 10.35
C ARG A 32 -23.45 3.61 10.41
N THR A 33 -23.58 4.72 11.11
CA THR A 33 -24.81 5.50 11.12
C THR A 33 -24.44 6.94 10.78
N PRO A 34 -25.00 7.56 9.72
CA PRO A 34 -26.15 7.10 8.90
C PRO A 34 -25.81 6.25 7.66
N GLN A 35 -24.54 5.89 7.43
CA GLN A 35 -24.13 5.14 6.23
C GLN A 35 -24.57 3.66 6.25
N SER A 36 -24.38 2.93 5.16
CA SER A 36 -24.60 1.47 5.15
C SER A 36 -23.54 0.74 5.98
N THR A 37 -23.90 -0.38 6.59
CA THR A 37 -22.92 -1.32 7.16
C THR A 37 -22.02 -1.89 6.06
N PHE A 38 -20.85 -2.40 6.43
CA PHE A 38 -20.00 -3.12 5.49
C PHE A 38 -19.14 -4.19 6.18
N GLN A 39 -18.69 -5.16 5.39
CA GLN A 39 -17.79 -6.23 5.84
C GLN A 39 -16.32 -5.82 5.72
N LEU A 40 -15.54 -6.09 6.75
CA LEU A 40 -14.10 -5.90 6.86
C LEU A 40 -13.41 -7.27 6.94
N GLY A 41 -12.58 -7.59 5.95
CA GLY A 41 -11.66 -8.71 6.01
C GLY A 41 -10.43 -8.36 6.85
N VAL A 42 -9.92 -9.31 7.64
CA VAL A 42 -8.80 -9.11 8.54
C VAL A 42 -7.70 -10.13 8.25
N ILE A 43 -6.49 -9.63 8.01
CA ILE A 43 -5.27 -10.42 7.84
C ILE A 43 -4.27 -10.03 8.92
N SER A 44 -3.43 -10.99 9.32
CA SER A 44 -2.25 -10.74 10.15
C SER A 44 -1.05 -11.45 9.51
N SER A 45 -0.44 -10.80 8.53
CA SER A 45 0.73 -11.32 7.82
C SER A 45 1.78 -10.24 7.63
N VAL A 46 3.05 -10.61 7.77
CA VAL A 46 4.19 -9.71 7.48
C VAL A 46 4.38 -9.52 5.98
N ARG A 47 3.88 -10.47 5.16
CA ARG A 47 3.91 -10.40 3.70
C ARG A 47 2.62 -10.96 3.15
N VAL A 48 1.72 -10.07 2.72
CA VAL A 48 0.41 -10.42 2.18
C VAL A 48 0.54 -10.83 0.72
N GLY A 49 0.43 -12.13 0.48
CA GLY A 49 0.39 -12.78 -0.81
C GLY A 49 -1.03 -13.03 -1.31
N HIS A 50 -1.15 -13.54 -2.54
CA HIS A 50 -2.44 -13.93 -3.12
C HIS A 50 -3.18 -14.96 -2.24
N GLN A 51 -2.45 -15.91 -1.63
CA GLN A 51 -3.02 -16.93 -0.76
C GLN A 51 -3.69 -16.35 0.49
N ASP A 52 -3.15 -15.26 1.04
CA ASP A 52 -3.71 -14.62 2.24
C ASP A 52 -5.07 -13.96 1.97
N VAL A 53 -5.25 -13.43 0.75
CA VAL A 53 -6.47 -12.75 0.31
C VAL A 53 -7.50 -13.67 -0.33
N ALA A 54 -7.11 -14.90 -0.72
CA ALA A 54 -7.95 -15.83 -1.47
C ALA A 54 -9.31 -16.13 -0.78
N GLN A 55 -9.33 -16.17 0.56
CA GLN A 55 -10.54 -16.37 1.35
C GLN A 55 -11.62 -15.28 1.17
N PHE A 56 -11.24 -14.11 0.66
CA PHE A 56 -12.15 -12.99 0.40
C PHE A 56 -12.59 -12.92 -1.07
N LEU A 57 -12.11 -13.83 -1.91
CA LEU A 57 -12.33 -13.82 -3.37
C LEU A 57 -13.22 -14.98 -3.84
N ASP A 58 -13.54 -15.93 -2.97
CA ASP A 58 -14.31 -17.14 -3.31
C ASP A 58 -15.84 -16.93 -3.36
N GLY A 59 -16.30 -15.71 -3.04
CA GLY A 59 -17.72 -15.34 -3.01
C GLY A 59 -18.46 -15.76 -1.74
N SER A 60 -17.80 -16.40 -0.77
CA SER A 60 -18.37 -16.73 0.54
C SER A 60 -18.56 -15.50 1.45
N SER A 61 -17.80 -14.44 1.17
CA SER A 61 -17.90 -13.13 1.81
C SER A 61 -17.75 -12.02 0.75
N ASP A 62 -18.15 -10.80 1.10
CA ASP A 62 -18.04 -9.62 0.23
C ASP A 62 -17.48 -8.43 1.03
N PRO A 63 -16.24 -8.54 1.55
CA PRO A 63 -15.64 -7.45 2.29
C PRO A 63 -15.43 -6.25 1.37
N SER A 64 -15.83 -5.07 1.84
CA SER A 64 -15.58 -3.82 1.12
C SER A 64 -14.15 -3.32 1.33
N PHE A 65 -13.48 -3.81 2.37
CA PHE A 65 -12.11 -3.48 2.70
C PHE A 65 -11.41 -4.69 3.35
N VAL A 66 -10.11 -4.87 3.10
CA VAL A 66 -9.25 -5.83 3.80
C VAL A 66 -8.15 -5.08 4.55
N VAL A 67 -8.14 -5.22 5.88
CA VAL A 67 -7.10 -4.67 6.74
C VAL A 67 -6.04 -5.71 7.05
N ASN A 68 -4.77 -5.31 7.00
CA ASN A 68 -3.68 -6.10 7.55
C ASN A 68 -3.12 -5.44 8.81
N ILE A 69 -2.94 -6.23 9.87
CA ILE A 69 -2.59 -5.73 11.21
C ILE A 69 -1.14 -5.22 11.29
N PRO A 70 -0.11 -5.95 10.84
CA PRO A 70 1.27 -5.49 10.98
C PRO A 70 1.53 -4.23 10.15
N ARG A 71 1.94 -3.14 10.82
CA ARG A 71 2.21 -1.83 10.19
C ARG A 71 3.27 -1.88 9.10
N GLU A 72 4.26 -2.74 9.27
CA GLU A 72 5.41 -2.85 8.36
C GLU A 72 5.28 -3.97 7.34
N ALA A 73 4.07 -4.50 7.17
CA ALA A 73 3.83 -5.56 6.22
C ALA A 73 4.03 -5.11 4.77
N ILE A 74 4.39 -6.07 3.93
CA ILE A 74 4.46 -5.95 2.48
C ILE A 74 3.16 -6.47 1.89
N TRP A 75 2.59 -5.76 0.92
CA TRP A 75 1.58 -6.35 0.05
C TRP A 75 2.20 -6.66 -1.30
N THR A 76 2.03 -7.88 -1.77
CA THR A 76 2.45 -8.28 -3.13
C THR A 76 1.54 -7.67 -4.18
N GLY A 77 2.10 -7.39 -5.36
CA GLY A 77 1.35 -6.92 -6.52
C GLY A 77 0.17 -7.83 -6.87
N GLU A 78 0.37 -9.15 -6.80
CA GLU A 78 -0.67 -10.15 -7.07
C GLU A 78 -1.84 -10.09 -6.06
N ALA A 79 -1.55 -9.88 -4.77
CA ALA A 79 -2.59 -9.71 -3.76
C ALA A 79 -3.39 -8.41 -4.00
N ILE A 80 -2.68 -7.33 -4.31
CA ILE A 80 -3.27 -6.02 -4.61
C ILE A 80 -4.18 -6.13 -5.84
N GLU A 81 -3.68 -6.70 -6.93
CA GLU A 81 -4.42 -6.87 -8.17
C GLU A 81 -5.66 -7.76 -7.96
N ALA A 82 -5.54 -8.84 -7.21
CA ALA A 82 -6.67 -9.73 -6.93
C ALA A 82 -7.79 -9.01 -6.16
N LEU A 83 -7.45 -8.21 -5.14
CA LEU A 83 -8.42 -7.41 -4.40
C LEU A 83 -9.04 -6.31 -5.27
N GLN A 84 -8.24 -5.61 -6.06
CA GLN A 84 -8.72 -4.57 -6.97
C GLN A 84 -9.71 -5.13 -8.02
N ASN A 85 -9.41 -6.30 -8.59
CA ASN A 85 -10.30 -6.98 -9.54
C ASN A 85 -11.63 -7.41 -8.90
N ALA A 86 -11.63 -7.68 -7.59
CA ALA A 86 -12.84 -7.97 -6.82
C ALA A 86 -13.55 -6.70 -6.29
N ASN A 87 -13.07 -5.50 -6.62
CA ASN A 87 -13.56 -4.23 -6.10
C ASN A 87 -13.51 -4.15 -4.56
N ILE A 88 -12.38 -4.57 -3.99
CA ILE A 88 -12.11 -4.58 -2.55
C ILE A 88 -10.93 -3.64 -2.27
N ALA A 89 -11.13 -2.67 -1.37
CA ALA A 89 -10.05 -1.79 -0.92
C ALA A 89 -9.16 -2.49 0.11
N PHE A 90 -7.95 -1.96 0.34
CA PHE A 90 -7.02 -2.56 1.31
C PHE A 90 -6.12 -1.52 1.98
N GLY A 91 -5.55 -1.91 3.12
CA GLY A 91 -4.57 -1.08 3.83
C GLY A 91 -4.25 -1.58 5.23
N GLY A 92 -3.59 -0.73 6.01
CA GLY A 92 -3.33 -0.98 7.43
C GLY A 92 -4.41 -0.44 8.35
N MET A 93 -4.19 -0.53 9.66
CA MET A 93 -5.13 0.01 10.66
C MET A 93 -5.44 1.50 10.44
N GLY A 94 -4.43 2.33 10.19
CA GLY A 94 -4.67 3.76 9.93
C GLY A 94 -5.46 4.05 8.65
N ASP A 95 -5.51 3.10 7.72
CA ASP A 95 -6.27 3.25 6.48
C ASP A 95 -7.73 2.87 6.66
N ILE A 96 -8.04 1.85 7.47
CA ILE A 96 -9.44 1.51 7.78
C ILE A 96 -10.13 2.63 8.56
N HIS A 97 -9.45 3.32 9.49
CA HIS A 97 -10.04 4.49 10.17
C HIS A 97 -10.45 5.60 9.20
N ARG A 98 -9.77 5.70 8.06
CA ARG A 98 -10.14 6.65 7.00
C ARG A 98 -11.24 6.08 6.11
N ALA A 99 -11.11 4.82 5.70
CA ALA A 99 -12.05 4.16 4.80
C ALA A 99 -13.46 4.00 5.40
N ILE A 100 -13.60 3.78 6.71
CA ILE A 100 -14.91 3.69 7.40
C ILE A 100 -15.73 4.97 7.17
N CYS A 101 -15.07 6.14 7.15
CA CYS A 101 -15.69 7.45 6.98
C CYS A 101 -16.07 7.78 5.53
N GLU A 102 -15.60 7.00 4.56
CA GLU A 102 -15.98 7.17 3.15
C GLU A 102 -17.42 6.73 2.92
N THR A 103 -18.08 7.32 1.91
CA THR A 103 -19.45 6.91 1.54
C THR A 103 -19.46 5.43 1.16
N ASP A 104 -18.46 5.00 0.38
CA ASP A 104 -18.20 3.60 0.04
C ASP A 104 -16.72 3.26 0.33
N PRO A 105 -16.43 2.40 1.33
CA PRO A 105 -15.07 2.01 1.68
C PRO A 105 -14.30 1.37 0.52
N ARG A 106 -14.97 0.76 -0.46
CA ARG A 106 -14.33 0.17 -1.65
C ARG A 106 -13.60 1.19 -2.51
N THR A 107 -14.03 2.45 -2.42
CA THR A 107 -13.40 3.55 -3.18
C THR A 107 -12.14 4.08 -2.53
N TYR A 108 -11.82 3.63 -1.31
CA TYR A 108 -10.63 4.07 -0.62
C TYR A 108 -9.36 3.65 -1.37
N VAL A 109 -8.51 4.63 -1.66
CA VAL A 109 -7.16 4.41 -2.16
C VAL A 109 -6.21 5.25 -1.33
N PHE A 110 -5.14 4.65 -0.83
CA PHE A 110 -4.10 5.40 -0.13
C PHE A 110 -3.55 6.50 -1.06
N ARG A 111 -3.67 7.75 -0.61
CA ARG A 111 -3.45 8.94 -1.45
C ARG A 111 -2.10 8.96 -2.15
N GLU A 112 -1.07 8.45 -1.47
CA GLU A 112 0.28 8.38 -2.02
C GLU A 112 0.35 7.43 -3.22
N TYR A 113 -0.31 6.28 -3.13
CA TYR A 113 -0.38 5.31 -4.21
C TYR A 113 -1.11 5.89 -5.42
N ALA A 114 -2.26 6.52 -5.19
CA ALA A 114 -3.01 7.19 -6.25
C ALA A 114 -2.20 8.31 -6.93
N TYR A 115 -1.43 9.07 -6.14
CA TYR A 115 -0.56 10.13 -6.65
C TYR A 115 0.53 9.57 -7.58
N VAL A 116 1.29 8.59 -7.10
CA VAL A 116 2.38 7.96 -7.85
C VAL A 116 1.86 7.29 -9.12
N GLU A 117 0.84 6.45 -8.98
CA GLU A 117 0.28 5.70 -10.10
C GLU A 117 -0.22 6.63 -11.21
N ARG A 118 -0.95 7.70 -10.83
CA ARG A 118 -1.40 8.71 -11.78
C ARG A 118 -0.23 9.38 -12.50
N ARG A 119 0.84 9.77 -11.77
CA ARG A 119 2.01 10.41 -12.39
C ARG A 119 2.74 9.51 -13.37
N LEU A 120 2.90 8.23 -13.02
CA LEU A 120 3.53 7.25 -13.90
C LEU A 120 2.67 7.03 -15.17
N ARG A 121 1.35 6.78 -15.02
CA ARG A 121 0.44 6.53 -16.15
C ARG A 121 0.30 7.71 -17.10
N GLN A 122 0.34 8.94 -16.59
CA GLN A 122 0.18 10.14 -17.40
C GLN A 122 1.46 10.56 -18.15
N HIS A 123 2.61 9.98 -17.81
CA HIS A 123 3.87 10.37 -18.44
C HIS A 123 4.02 9.72 -19.83
N ARG A 124 4.17 10.55 -20.87
CA ARG A 124 4.22 10.11 -22.28
C ARG A 124 5.27 9.04 -22.62
N SER A 125 6.35 8.96 -21.86
CA SER A 125 7.41 7.97 -22.09
C SER A 125 7.08 6.60 -21.49
N VAL A 126 6.09 6.52 -20.60
CA VAL A 126 5.67 5.28 -19.95
C VAL A 126 4.65 4.59 -20.84
N THR A 127 4.92 3.33 -21.18
CA THR A 127 4.04 2.50 -22.01
C THR A 127 3.21 1.53 -21.17
N HIS A 128 3.76 1.06 -20.06
CA HIS A 128 3.08 0.15 -19.14
C HIS A 128 3.62 0.31 -17.73
N ILE A 129 2.76 0.08 -16.74
CA ILE A 129 3.17 -0.05 -15.35
C ILE A 129 2.57 -1.31 -14.75
N THR A 130 3.36 -1.99 -13.93
CA THR A 130 2.94 -3.16 -13.16
C THR A 130 3.29 -2.90 -11.70
N ARG A 131 2.37 -3.19 -10.79
CA ARG A 131 2.65 -3.06 -9.36
C ARG A 131 3.32 -4.33 -8.88
N LEU A 132 4.54 -4.23 -8.34
CA LEU A 132 5.27 -5.39 -7.81
C LEU A 132 4.98 -5.58 -6.33
N PHE A 133 4.90 -4.47 -5.60
CA PHE A 133 4.54 -4.39 -4.19
C PHE A 133 3.70 -3.13 -3.93
N ASP A 134 3.19 -2.97 -2.72
CA ASP A 134 2.50 -1.75 -2.30
C ASP A 134 3.33 -0.49 -2.51
N ARG A 135 4.66 -0.55 -2.38
CA ARG A 135 5.53 0.62 -2.59
C ARG A 135 6.44 0.54 -3.79
N VAL A 136 6.33 -0.49 -4.65
CA VAL A 136 7.23 -0.69 -5.80
C VAL A 136 6.44 -0.93 -7.07
N TRP A 137 6.77 -0.15 -8.11
CA TRP A 137 6.21 -0.28 -9.45
C TRP A 137 7.30 -0.61 -10.45
N ARG A 138 7.03 -1.59 -11.30
CA ARG A 138 7.76 -1.80 -12.53
C ARG A 138 7.21 -0.88 -13.62
N VAL A 139 8.09 -0.11 -14.24
CA VAL A 139 7.74 0.90 -15.23
C VAL A 139 8.43 0.55 -16.54
N GLN A 140 7.62 0.19 -17.54
CA GLN A 140 8.07 0.02 -18.91
C GLN A 140 7.99 1.35 -19.63
N ARG A 141 9.06 1.69 -20.35
CA ARG A 141 9.18 2.93 -21.10
C ARG A 141 9.26 2.62 -22.59
N GLY A 142 8.77 3.53 -23.42
CA GLY A 142 8.82 3.38 -24.88
C GLY A 142 10.25 3.42 -25.43
N ARG A 143 11.19 3.98 -24.67
CA ARG A 143 12.63 3.97 -24.90
C ARG A 143 13.35 3.86 -23.54
N GLY A 144 14.52 3.22 -23.54
CA GLY A 144 15.31 3.00 -22.33
C GLY A 144 14.95 1.71 -21.60
N ASP A 145 15.65 1.44 -20.50
CA ASP A 145 15.46 0.24 -19.69
C ASP A 145 14.16 0.24 -18.91
N VAL A 146 13.70 -0.96 -18.52
CA VAL A 146 12.62 -1.14 -17.55
C VAL A 146 13.15 -0.71 -16.18
N LEU A 147 12.34 0.05 -15.43
CA LEU A 147 12.73 0.55 -14.11
C LEU A 147 11.79 0.02 -13.04
N ASP A 148 12.33 -0.55 -11.97
CA ASP A 148 11.63 -0.80 -10.72
C ASP A 148 11.81 0.42 -9.81
N ILE A 149 10.73 1.13 -9.54
CA ILE A 149 10.70 2.38 -8.78
C ILE A 149 10.00 2.14 -7.45
N ALA A 150 10.77 2.21 -6.36
CA ALA A 150 10.25 2.26 -5.00
C ALA A 150 9.83 3.69 -4.61
N ILE A 151 8.95 3.83 -3.62
CA ILE A 151 8.54 5.15 -3.10
C ILE A 151 8.73 5.29 -1.60
N SER A 152 9.01 6.52 -1.17
CA SER A 152 8.96 6.91 0.24
C SER A 152 8.37 8.32 0.40
N ASN A 153 7.46 8.47 1.35
CA ASN A 153 6.84 9.75 1.72
C ASN A 153 7.29 10.22 3.12
N GLU A 154 8.39 9.69 3.62
CA GLU A 154 8.97 10.18 4.88
C GLU A 154 9.23 11.69 4.81
N TYR A 155 9.24 12.37 5.95
CA TYR A 155 9.57 13.80 5.95
C TYR A 155 11.04 13.99 5.62
N ASP A 156 11.95 13.31 6.32
CA ASP A 156 13.34 13.28 5.94
C ASP A 156 13.69 11.87 5.46
N LEU A 157 14.15 11.76 4.21
CA LEU A 157 14.66 10.50 3.70
C LEU A 157 16.04 10.25 4.30
N THR A 158 16.11 9.26 5.20
CA THR A 158 17.30 8.87 5.94
C THR A 158 17.98 7.66 5.28
N ALA A 159 19.24 7.42 5.65
CA ALA A 159 19.95 6.21 5.22
C ALA A 159 19.29 4.92 5.72
N ASP A 160 18.65 4.98 6.89
CA ASP A 160 17.95 3.86 7.49
C ASP A 160 16.70 3.49 6.70
N GLU A 161 15.92 4.49 6.27
CA GLU A 161 14.74 4.28 5.42
C GLU A 161 15.14 3.67 4.06
N VAL A 162 16.22 4.16 3.44
CA VAL A 162 16.73 3.59 2.18
C VAL A 162 17.06 2.10 2.32
N ARG A 163 17.82 1.73 3.37
CA ARG A 163 18.20 0.33 3.63
C ARG A 163 16.99 -0.52 4.01
N THR A 164 16.09 0.01 4.83
CA THR A 164 14.86 -0.68 5.24
C THR A 164 14.00 -1.01 4.03
N LEU A 165 13.82 -0.08 3.09
CA LEU A 165 13.07 -0.34 1.86
C LEU A 165 13.77 -1.38 0.97
N TRP A 166 15.10 -1.30 0.85
CA TRP A 166 15.89 -2.28 0.11
C TRP A 166 15.78 -3.69 0.70
N ASP A 167 15.96 -3.83 2.01
CA ASP A 167 15.85 -5.12 2.70
C ASP A 167 14.43 -5.70 2.60
N ARG A 168 13.42 -4.81 2.58
CA ARG A 168 12.01 -5.18 2.54
C ARG A 168 11.54 -5.61 1.15
N TYR A 169 11.89 -4.86 0.12
CA TYR A 169 11.36 -5.06 -1.24
C TYR A 169 12.36 -5.71 -2.19
N GLY A 170 13.62 -5.84 -1.77
CA GLY A 170 14.72 -6.26 -2.63
C GLY A 170 15.24 -5.11 -3.49
N SER A 171 15.98 -5.45 -4.53
CA SER A 171 16.59 -4.49 -5.44
C SER A 171 15.54 -3.69 -6.23
N PHE A 172 15.76 -2.39 -6.35
CA PHE A 172 15.02 -1.47 -7.22
C PHE A 172 15.98 -0.42 -7.79
N ASP A 173 15.67 0.12 -8.96
CA ASP A 173 16.58 1.03 -9.68
C ASP A 173 16.52 2.46 -9.14
N ALA A 174 15.35 2.87 -8.63
CA ALA A 174 15.15 4.22 -8.12
C ALA A 174 14.28 4.24 -6.87
N LEU A 175 14.61 5.15 -5.94
CA LEU A 175 13.76 5.50 -4.82
C LEU A 175 13.20 6.91 -5.04
N PHE A 176 11.91 6.96 -5.35
CA PHE A 176 11.20 8.19 -5.56
C PHE A 176 10.68 8.74 -4.22
N HIS A 177 11.29 9.82 -3.75
CA HIS A 177 10.89 10.59 -2.59
C HIS A 177 9.76 11.55 -2.94
N THR A 178 8.56 11.22 -2.48
CA THR A 178 7.33 11.91 -2.91
C THR A 178 7.01 13.16 -2.09
N ASN A 179 7.58 13.27 -0.89
CA ASN A 179 7.38 14.40 0.01
C ASN A 179 8.15 15.65 -0.47
N ASN A 180 7.43 16.64 -0.99
CA ASN A 180 8.04 17.89 -1.50
C ASN A 180 8.53 18.84 -0.40
N LEU A 181 8.07 18.66 0.83
CA LEU A 181 8.50 19.46 1.98
C LEU A 181 9.69 18.82 2.69
N GLY A 182 9.97 17.57 2.34
CA GLY A 182 10.99 16.75 2.92
C GLY A 182 12.39 17.01 2.37
N ARG A 183 13.39 16.43 3.05
CA ARG A 183 14.78 16.49 2.62
C ARG A 183 15.35 15.10 2.44
N ILE A 184 16.15 14.96 1.39
CA ILE A 184 17.05 13.81 1.26
C ILE A 184 18.34 14.14 2.01
N THR A 185 18.63 13.38 3.07
CA THR A 185 19.84 13.55 3.87
C THR A 185 21.11 13.18 3.08
N THR A 186 22.27 13.66 3.51
CA THR A 186 23.55 13.29 2.89
C THR A 186 23.80 11.80 3.05
N GLN A 187 23.54 11.24 4.23
CA GLN A 187 23.72 9.82 4.51
C GLN A 187 22.79 8.94 3.66
N ALA A 188 21.57 9.41 3.34
CA ALA A 188 20.69 8.70 2.42
C ALA A 188 21.28 8.61 1.01
N ARG A 189 21.91 9.69 0.51
CA ARG A 189 22.58 9.68 -0.80
C ARG A 189 23.77 8.73 -0.83
N GLU A 190 24.51 8.63 0.27
CA GLU A 190 25.61 7.66 0.40
C GLU A 190 25.08 6.23 0.39
N ALA A 191 24.09 5.92 1.24
CA ALA A 191 23.48 4.59 1.29
C ALA A 191 22.88 4.17 -0.06
N ALA A 192 22.19 5.08 -0.76
CA ALA A 192 21.63 4.80 -2.07
C ALA A 192 22.73 4.53 -3.12
N ARG A 193 23.85 5.27 -3.06
CA ARG A 193 24.99 5.04 -3.96
C ARG A 193 25.61 3.66 -3.74
N ASP A 194 25.77 3.25 -2.48
CA ASP A 194 26.31 1.92 -2.14
C ASP A 194 25.42 0.77 -2.63
N LEU A 195 24.11 1.02 -2.72
CA LEU A 195 23.10 0.08 -3.22
C LEU A 195 22.79 0.25 -4.71
N GLU A 196 23.50 1.15 -5.41
CA GLU A 196 23.26 1.48 -6.82
C GLU A 196 21.83 1.96 -7.14
N VAL A 197 21.18 2.61 -6.16
CA VAL A 197 19.83 3.18 -6.26
C VAL A 197 19.90 4.65 -6.64
N GLU A 198 19.14 5.06 -7.67
CA GLU A 198 18.94 6.49 -7.97
C GLU A 198 17.91 7.11 -7.02
N LEU A 199 18.32 8.11 -6.24
CA LEU A 199 17.38 8.91 -5.45
C LEU A 199 16.73 9.97 -6.32
N VAL A 200 15.41 9.96 -6.35
CA VAL A 200 14.62 10.87 -7.19
C VAL A 200 13.72 11.73 -6.33
N GLU A 201 13.87 13.04 -6.42
CA GLU A 201 12.92 13.98 -5.85
C GLU A 201 11.71 14.13 -6.76
N SER A 202 10.59 14.62 -6.22
CA SER A 202 9.34 14.75 -6.97
C SER A 202 9.41 15.55 -8.28
N ARG A 203 10.32 16.52 -8.38
CA ARG A 203 10.55 17.26 -9.64
C ARG A 203 11.37 16.45 -10.65
N GLY A 204 12.24 15.55 -10.18
CA GLY A 204 13.14 14.74 -11.00
C GLY A 204 12.50 13.50 -11.64
N LEU A 205 11.31 13.07 -11.19
CA LEU A 205 10.66 11.88 -11.73
C LEU A 205 10.44 11.96 -13.25
N SER A 206 10.06 13.14 -13.76
CA SER A 206 9.86 13.31 -15.21
C SER A 206 11.16 13.14 -16.00
N ASP A 207 12.29 13.54 -15.43
CA ASP A 207 13.59 13.41 -16.09
C ASP A 207 14.08 11.97 -16.05
N LEU A 208 13.91 11.26 -14.92
CA LEU A 208 14.17 9.81 -14.84
C LEU A 208 13.39 9.06 -15.93
N LEU A 209 12.11 9.35 -16.08
CA LEU A 209 11.25 8.65 -17.05
C LEU A 209 11.56 8.98 -18.53
N ARG A 210 12.36 10.01 -18.81
CA ARG A 210 12.73 10.41 -20.19
C ARG A 210 14.03 9.82 -20.71
N ARG A 211 14.94 9.43 -19.82
CA ARG A 211 16.25 8.87 -20.18
C ARG A 211 16.08 7.56 -20.94
#